data_AF-A0A972A7U0-F1
#
_entry.id   AF-A0A972A7U0-F1
#
_cell.length_a   1.000
_cell.length_b   1.000
_cell.length_c   1.000
_cell.angle_alpha   90.00
_cell.angle_beta   90.00
_cell.angle_gamma   90.00
#
_symmetry.space_group_name_H-M   'P 1'
#
loop_
_entity.id
_entity.type
_entity.pdbx_description
1 polymer ?
#
loop_
_entity_poly.entity_id
_entity_poly.type
_entity_poly.pdbx_seq_one_letter_code
_entity_poly.pdbx_strand_id
1 'polypeptide(L)' 'MNISEINPFGLLLMIIAAVLVYGAKFIMEEVFNITEEHSMQRIIYTKLAGLLIGIIGLLIAMKII' A
#
# COMPACT_ATOMS: atom_id res chain seq x y z
N MET A 1 -1.76 18.48 -16.11
CA MET A 1 -1.81 17.04 -16.40
C MET A 1 -3.28 16.68 -16.55
N ASN A 2 -3.70 16.24 -17.73
CA ASN A 2 -5.10 15.91 -17.98
C ASN A 2 -5.39 14.56 -17.29
N ILE A 3 -6.47 14.45 -16.50
CA ILE A 3 -6.76 13.24 -15.70
C ILE A 3 -6.89 12.00 -16.61
N SER A 4 -7.27 12.22 -17.89
CA SER A 4 -7.34 11.23 -18.95
C SER A 4 -6.01 10.54 -19.30
N GLU A 5 -4.88 11.08 -18.87
CA GLU A 5 -3.56 10.51 -19.16
C GLU A 5 -3.05 9.56 -18.06
N ILE A 6 -3.69 9.57 -16.89
CA ILE A 6 -3.27 8.77 -15.74
C ILE A 6 -3.75 7.33 -15.93
N ASN A 7 -2.84 6.36 -15.76
CA ASN A 7 -3.21 4.95 -15.83
C ASN A 7 -4.08 4.56 -14.61
N PRO A 8 -5.32 4.08 -14.81
CA PRO A 8 -6.21 3.74 -13.71
C PRO A 8 -5.70 2.57 -12.86
N PHE A 9 -4.91 1.65 -13.43
CA PHE A 9 -4.29 0.57 -12.66
C PHE A 9 -3.23 1.10 -11.69
N GLY A 10 -2.49 2.13 -12.09
CA GLY A 10 -1.53 2.79 -11.21
C GLY A 10 -2.23 3.45 -10.01
N LEU A 11 -3.35 4.13 -10.27
CA LEU A 11 -4.19 4.69 -9.21
C LEU A 11 -4.75 3.62 -8.26
N LEU A 12 -5.21 2.49 -8.78
CA LEU A 12 -5.70 1.37 -7.97
C LEU A 12 -4.60 0.83 -7.06
N LEU A 13 -3.39 0.64 -7.58
CA LEU A 13 -2.23 0.19 -6.78
C LEU A 13 -1.88 1.21 -5.69
N MET A 14 -1.95 2.50 -5.99
CA MET A 14 -1.75 3.56 -4.98
C MET A 14 -2.80 3.53 -3.87
N ILE A 15 -4.07 3.21 -4.19
CA ILE A 15 -5.12 3.04 -3.18
C ILE A 15 -4.82 1.83 -2.28
N ILE A 16 -4.47 0.69 -2.88
CA ILE A 16 -4.10 -0.52 -2.13
C ILE A 16 -2.90 -0.25 -1.23
N ALA A 17 -1.88 0.44 -1.75
CA ALA A 17 -0.72 0.87 -0.99
C ALA A 17 -1.09 1.73 0.23
N ALA A 18 -1.99 2.70 0.05
CA ALA A 18 -2.46 3.54 1.15
C ALA A 18 -3.16 2.71 2.24
N VAL A 19 -4.02 1.76 1.85
CA VAL A 19 -4.67 0.85 2.81
C VAL A 19 -3.63 0.02 3.57
N LEU A 20 -2.61 -0.51 2.89
CA LEU A 20 -1.56 -1.29 3.54
C LEU A 20 -0.70 -0.44 4.48
N VAL A 21 -0.35 0.79 4.13
CA VAL A 21 0.51 1.65 4.96
C VAL A 21 -0.24 2.20 6.18
N TYR A 22 -1.42 2.80 5.97
CA TYR A 22 -2.17 3.44 7.05
C TYR A 22 -2.99 2.43 7.86
N GLY A 23 -3.52 1.40 7.19
CA GLY A 23 -4.28 0.33 7.82
C GLY A 23 -3.44 -0.78 8.43
N ALA A 24 -2.10 -0.76 8.32
CA ALA A 24 -1.22 -1.85 8.76
C ALA A 24 -1.52 -2.37 10.17
N LYS A 25 -1.76 -1.46 11.13
CA LYS A 25 -2.08 -1.81 12.52
C LYS A 25 -3.41 -2.55 12.60
N PHE A 26 -4.45 -1.97 12.03
CA PHE A 26 -5.78 -2.57 11.94
C PHE A 26 -5.76 -3.93 11.22
N ILE A 27 -5.01 -4.06 10.12
CA ILE A 27 -4.87 -5.32 9.40
C ILE A 27 -4.22 -6.38 10.30
N MET A 28 -3.17 -6.03 11.04
CA MET A 28 -2.49 -6.99 11.91
C MET A 28 -3.35 -7.42 13.11
N GLU A 29 -4.10 -6.48 13.68
CA GLU A 29 -4.94 -6.72 14.85
C GLU A 29 -6.26 -7.40 14.49
N GLU A 30 -7.00 -6.91 13.49
CA GLU A 30 -8.36 -7.36 13.19
C GLU A 30 -8.41 -8.47 12.13
N VAL A 31 -7.51 -8.43 11.13
CA VAL A 31 -7.51 -9.44 10.05
C VAL A 31 -6.67 -10.65 10.43
N PHE A 32 -5.51 -10.41 11.03
CA PHE A 32 -4.56 -11.48 11.37
C PHE A 32 -4.55 -11.87 12.86
N ASN A 33 -5.27 -11.15 13.72
CA ASN A 33 -5.39 -11.43 15.16
C ASN A 33 -4.04 -11.59 15.89
N ILE A 34 -3.06 -10.76 15.51
CA ILE A 34 -1.70 -10.82 16.04
C ILE A 34 -1.57 -9.84 17.20
N THR A 35 -1.27 -10.38 18.39
CA THR A 35 -1.09 -9.60 19.63
C THR A 35 0.25 -8.87 19.69
N GLU A 36 0.30 -7.81 20.51
CA GLU A 36 1.32 -6.74 20.49
C GLU A 36 2.78 -7.18 20.57
N GLU A 37 3.08 -8.33 21.18
CA GLU A 37 4.45 -8.76 21.48
C GLU A 37 5.28 -9.05 20.20
N HIS A 38 4.62 -9.42 19.09
CA HIS A 38 5.25 -9.65 17.78
C HIS A 38 4.67 -8.76 16.66
N SER A 39 3.77 -7.83 16.99
CA SER A 39 3.00 -7.06 16.01
C SER A 39 3.85 -6.03 15.28
N MET A 40 4.84 -5.44 15.95
CA MET A 40 5.56 -4.27 15.44
C MET A 40 6.38 -4.57 14.18
N GLN A 41 7.10 -5.69 14.13
CA GLN A 41 7.85 -6.09 12.94
C GLN A 41 6.93 -6.37 11.75
N ARG A 42 5.79 -7.04 11.98
CA ARG A 42 4.83 -7.36 10.92
C ARG A 42 4.12 -6.11 10.40
N ILE A 43 3.76 -5.18 11.29
CA ILE A 43 3.24 -3.87 10.91
C ILE A 43 4.24 -3.14 10.00
N ILE A 44 5.53 -3.14 10.37
CA ILE A 44 6.59 -2.52 9.56
C ILE A 44 6.68 -3.20 8.19
N TYR A 45 6.69 -4.53 8.12
CA TYR A 45 6.74 -5.24 6.84
C TYR A 45 5.54 -4.94 5.95
N THR A 46 4.34 -4.84 6.51
CA THR A 46 3.14 -4.46 5.74
C THR A 46 3.21 -3.03 5.24
N LYS A 47 3.74 -2.10 6.03
CA LYS A 47 3.99 -0.72 5.58
C LYS A 47 5.02 -0.68 4.45
N LEU A 48 6.09 -1.47 4.55
CA LEU A 48 7.11 -1.56 3.50
C LEU A 48 6.54 -2.16 2.20
N ALA A 49 5.74 -3.22 2.30
CA ALA A 49 5.07 -3.81 1.15
C ALA A 49 4.11 -2.79 0.50
N GLY A 50 3.32 -2.09 1.30
CA GLY A 50 2.45 -1.01 0.83
C GLY A 50 3.24 0.10 0.12
N LEU A 51 4.38 0.53 0.67
CA LEU A 51 5.24 1.54 0.06
C LEU A 51 5.76 1.11 -1.32
N LEU A 52 6.25 -0.13 -1.45
CA LEU A 52 6.74 -0.67 -2.73
C LEU A 52 5.62 -0.73 -3.77
N ILE A 53 4.44 -1.21 -3.38
CA ILE A 53 3.25 -1.22 -4.24
C ILE A 53 2.88 0.22 -4.66
N GLY A 54 2.99 1.18 -3.75
CA GLY A 54 2.71 2.60 -4.03
C GLY A 54 3.67 3.20 -5.04
N ILE A 55 4.96 2.90 -4.93
CA ILE A 55 5.99 3.31 -5.90
C ILE A 55 5.68 2.71 -7.27
N ILE A 56 5.40 1.40 -7.34
CA ILE A 56 5.03 0.74 -8.61
C ILE A 56 3.76 1.35 -9.19
N GLY A 57 2.75 1.60 -8.35
CA GLY A 57 1.50 2.24 -8.74
C GLY A 57 1.71 3.64 -9.31
N LEU A 58 2.57 4.44 -8.70
CA LEU A 58 2.94 5.77 -9.20
C LEU A 58 3.63 5.68 -10.57
N LEU A 59 4.60 4.78 -10.73
CA LEU A 59 5.32 4.61 -11.99
C LEU A 59 4.37 4.19 -13.13
N ILE A 60 3.44 3.28 -12.85
CA ILE A 60 2.40 2.85 -13.81
C ILE A 60 1.42 3.99 -14.08
N ALA A 61 0.98 4.73 -13.05
CA ALA A 61 0.06 5.87 -13.17
C ALA A 61 0.62 6.94 -14.12
N MET A 62 1.94 7.16 -14.04
CA MET A 62 2.70 8.08 -14.88
C MET A 62 3.14 7.47 -16.22
N LYS A 63 2.81 6.19 -16.50
CA LYS A 63 3.24 5.44 -17.70
C LYS A 63 4.76 5.44 -17.90
N ILE A 64 5.52 5.45 -16.81
CA ILE A 64 6.99 5.37 -16.84
C ILE A 64 7.44 3.94 -17.16
N ILE A 65 6.69 2.96 -16.66
CA ILE A 65 6.84 1.52 -16.92
C ILE A 65 5.52 0.94 -17.42
#